data_AF-A0A6P8ZQL7-F1
#
_entry.id   AF-A0A6P8ZQL7-F1
#
_cell.length_a   1.000
_cell.length_b   1.000
_cell.length_c   1.000
_cell.angle_alpha   90.00
_cell.angle_beta   90.00
_cell.angle_gamma   90.00
#
_symmetry.space_group_name_H-M   'P 1'
#
loop_
_entity.id
_entity.type
_entity.pdbx_description
1 polymer ?
#
loop_
_entity_poly.entity_id
_entity_poly.type
_entity_poly.pdbx_seq_one_letter_code
_entity_poly.pdbx_strand_id
1 'polypeptide(L)'
;MQQKKMNHQTIEKLRALEFTFSSFRKLLRLGKCVDVMYSALSSIHYPNITVRVTTTLSRISMSLYLLADHILWIGRTGLCAVNGEKWGKVANKYWMYALLMNLVRDIYEIHRILKLRQVSLSDFFSDGCDARKKLATCARDHRDVIVDTVKNACDVVIPLTALGFLNFSPGSVGLCGVVSSAAALLTLIDPLLKLTPS
;
A
#
# COMPACT_ATOMS: atom_id res chain seq x y z
N MET A 1 32.22 -32.28 23.34
CA MET A 1 31.65 -32.50 21.98
C MET A 1 30.12 -32.59 21.95
N GLN A 2 29.44 -33.16 22.96
CA GLN A 2 27.95 -33.28 22.99
C GLN A 2 27.20 -31.93 22.97
N GLN A 3 27.68 -30.92 23.70
CA GLN A 3 27.01 -29.61 23.79
C GLN A 3 26.99 -28.85 22.44
N LYS A 4 28.04 -29.00 21.63
CA LYS A 4 28.11 -28.44 20.26
C LYS A 4 27.15 -29.16 19.30
N LYS A 5 26.94 -30.47 19.50
CA LYS A 5 25.97 -31.29 18.74
C LYS A 5 24.52 -30.92 19.08
N MET A 6 24.24 -30.66 20.36
CA MET A 6 22.92 -30.23 20.84
C MET A 6 22.55 -28.83 20.32
N ASN A 7 23.50 -27.89 20.34
CA ASN A 7 23.28 -26.56 19.75
C ASN A 7 23.04 -26.64 18.23
N HIS A 8 23.75 -27.52 17.52
CA HIS A 8 23.54 -27.72 16.09
C HIS A 8 22.13 -28.27 15.79
N GLN A 9 21.65 -29.25 16.57
CA GLN A 9 20.29 -29.77 16.41
C GLN A 9 19.22 -28.71 16.67
N THR A 10 19.41 -27.85 17.68
CA THR A 10 18.48 -26.75 17.96
C THR A 10 18.48 -25.72 16.83
N ILE A 11 19.64 -25.34 16.29
CA ILE A 11 19.74 -24.41 15.15
C ILE A 11 19.02 -24.98 13.92
N GLU A 12 19.18 -26.27 13.62
CA GLU A 12 18.49 -26.92 12.50
C GLU A 12 16.97 -26.95 12.70
N LYS A 13 16.49 -27.25 13.91
CA LYS A 13 15.06 -27.16 14.24
C LYS A 13 14.53 -25.72 14.08
N LEU A 14 15.32 -24.73 14.51
CA LEU A 14 14.94 -23.32 14.41
C LEU A 14 14.86 -22.85 12.95
N ARG A 15 15.81 -23.28 12.11
CA ARG A 15 15.79 -23.02 10.65
C ARG A 15 14.60 -23.69 9.96
N ALA A 16 14.29 -24.93 10.32
CA ALA A 16 13.11 -25.63 9.78
C ALA A 16 11.80 -24.92 10.16
N LEU A 17 11.72 -24.44 11.41
CA LEU A 17 10.59 -23.66 11.89
C LEU A 17 10.50 -22.31 11.16
N GLU A 18 11.61 -21.59 11.01
CA GLU A 18 11.71 -20.34 10.26
C GLU A 18 11.24 -20.52 8.81
N PHE A 19 11.72 -21.57 8.14
CA PHE A 19 11.32 -21.91 6.78
C PHE A 19 9.81 -22.19 6.67
N THR A 20 9.26 -22.95 7.63
CA THR A 20 7.82 -23.27 7.69
C THR A 20 6.98 -22.01 7.90
N PHE A 21 7.34 -21.15 8.85
CA PHE A 21 6.66 -19.86 9.07
C PHE A 21 6.79 -18.92 7.86
N SER A 22 7.94 -18.93 7.19
CA SER A 22 8.16 -18.12 5.99
C SER A 22 7.23 -18.54 4.85
N SER A 23 7.10 -19.86 4.63
CA SER A 23 6.20 -20.43 3.64
C SER A 23 4.72 -20.23 4.01
N PHE A 24 4.37 -20.38 5.29
CA PHE A 24 3.02 -20.09 5.79
C PHE A 24 2.62 -18.63 5.56
N ARG A 25 3.53 -17.68 5.80
CA ARG A 25 3.29 -16.25 5.50
C ARG A 25 3.00 -16.02 4.02
N LYS A 26 3.70 -16.72 3.13
CA LYS A 26 3.46 -16.66 1.68
C LYS A 26 2.08 -17.21 1.33
N LEU A 27 1.66 -18.30 1.97
CA LEU A 27 0.30 -18.83 1.82
C LEU A 27 -0.78 -17.85 2.30
N LEU A 28 -0.58 -17.17 3.43
CA LEU A 28 -1.51 -16.13 3.90
C LEU A 28 -1.62 -14.97 2.91
N ARG A 29 -0.51 -14.63 2.23
CA ARG A 29 -0.49 -13.61 1.18
C ARG A 29 -1.32 -14.03 -0.04
N LEU A 30 -1.44 -15.33 -0.33
CA LEU A 30 -2.34 -15.86 -1.36
C LEU A 30 -3.80 -15.60 -0.97
N GLY A 31 -4.15 -15.90 0.29
CA GLY A 31 -5.46 -15.57 0.83
C GLY A 31 -5.78 -14.08 0.69
N LYS A 32 -4.79 -13.22 0.96
CA LYS A 32 -4.96 -11.77 0.74
C LYS A 32 -5.17 -11.39 -0.73
N CYS A 33 -4.54 -12.09 -1.67
CA CYS A 33 -4.76 -11.88 -3.10
C CYS A 33 -6.24 -12.13 -3.47
N VAL A 34 -6.78 -13.26 -3.01
CA VAL A 34 -8.20 -13.63 -3.24
C VAL A 34 -9.14 -12.62 -2.58
N ASP A 35 -8.86 -12.21 -1.34
CA ASP A 35 -9.63 -11.18 -0.61
C ASP A 35 -9.67 -9.83 -1.35
N VAL A 36 -8.51 -9.37 -1.85
CA VAL A 36 -8.41 -8.12 -2.62
C VAL A 36 -9.16 -8.22 -3.95
N MET A 37 -9.08 -9.37 -4.62
CA MET A 37 -9.82 -9.63 -5.86
C MET A 37 -11.34 -9.66 -5.61
N TYR A 38 -11.79 -10.33 -4.56
CA TYR A 38 -13.20 -10.33 -4.16
C TYR A 38 -13.69 -8.91 -3.80
N SER A 39 -12.87 -8.14 -3.09
CA SER A 39 -13.13 -6.73 -2.79
C SER A 39 -13.26 -5.88 -4.05
N ALA A 40 -12.51 -6.20 -5.12
CA ALA A 40 -12.61 -5.52 -6.41
C ALA A 40 -13.97 -5.79 -7.07
N LEU A 41 -14.48 -7.02 -7.02
CA LEU A 41 -15.83 -7.35 -7.53
C LEU A 41 -16.90 -6.59 -6.74
N SER A 42 -16.79 -6.56 -5.41
CA SER A 42 -17.76 -5.86 -4.57
C SER A 42 -17.82 -4.35 -4.85
N SER A 43 -16.68 -3.72 -5.22
CA SER A 43 -16.62 -2.28 -5.49
C SER A 43 -17.33 -1.83 -6.76
N ILE A 44 -17.82 -2.76 -7.59
CA ILE A 44 -18.61 -2.45 -8.80
C ILE A 44 -19.95 -1.78 -8.47
N HIS A 45 -20.46 -1.96 -7.25
CA HIS A 45 -21.75 -1.41 -6.82
C HIS A 45 -21.67 0.04 -6.31
N TYR A 46 -20.49 0.69 -6.35
CA TYR A 46 -20.35 2.04 -5.82
C TYR A 46 -21.10 3.09 -6.69
N PRO A 47 -21.86 4.03 -6.09
CA PRO A 47 -22.72 4.95 -6.84
C PRO A 47 -21.92 5.91 -7.74
N ASN A 48 -20.75 6.38 -7.28
CA ASN A 48 -19.91 7.29 -8.04
C ASN A 48 -19.04 6.55 -9.07
N ILE A 49 -19.24 6.83 -10.36
CA ILE A 49 -18.53 6.15 -11.46
C ILE A 49 -17.01 6.30 -11.38
N THR A 50 -16.51 7.50 -11.07
CA THR A 50 -15.06 7.77 -11.04
C THR A 50 -14.38 7.01 -9.90
N VAL A 51 -14.93 7.07 -8.68
CA VAL A 51 -14.42 6.36 -7.50
C VAL A 51 -14.51 4.84 -7.67
N ARG A 52 -15.59 4.37 -8.29
CA ARG A 52 -15.78 2.95 -8.64
C ARG A 52 -14.65 2.45 -9.53
N VAL A 53 -14.42 3.10 -10.67
CA VAL A 53 -13.44 2.65 -11.66
C VAL A 53 -12.01 2.73 -11.10
N THR A 54 -11.66 3.79 -10.38
CA THR A 54 -10.32 3.92 -9.78
C THR A 54 -10.10 2.88 -8.68
N THR A 55 -11.12 2.61 -7.86
CA THR A 55 -11.02 1.61 -6.78
C THR A 55 -10.97 0.19 -7.32
N THR A 56 -11.81 -0.17 -8.30
CA THR A 56 -11.79 -1.51 -8.91
C THR A 56 -10.44 -1.75 -9.59
N LEU A 57 -9.95 -0.79 -10.39
CA LEU A 57 -8.70 -0.93 -11.12
C LEU A 57 -7.49 -0.98 -10.17
N SER A 58 -7.51 -0.21 -9.09
CA SER A 58 -6.50 -0.29 -8.03
C SER A 58 -6.47 -1.67 -7.39
N ARG A 59 -7.63 -2.21 -7.00
CA ARG A 59 -7.73 -3.53 -6.36
C ARG A 59 -7.31 -4.66 -7.30
N ILE A 60 -7.66 -4.58 -8.59
CA ILE A 60 -7.20 -5.53 -9.62
C ILE A 60 -5.67 -5.45 -9.77
N SER A 61 -5.12 -4.25 -9.91
CA SER A 61 -3.67 -4.04 -10.02
C SER A 61 -2.92 -4.59 -8.81
N MET A 62 -3.46 -4.38 -7.61
CA MET A 62 -2.91 -4.93 -6.37
C MET A 62 -2.99 -6.46 -6.32
N SER A 63 -4.08 -7.06 -6.81
CA SER A 63 -4.21 -8.51 -6.94
C SER A 63 -3.17 -9.07 -7.92
N LEU A 64 -2.92 -8.40 -9.06
CA LEU A 64 -1.90 -8.80 -10.03
C LEU A 64 -0.49 -8.69 -9.47
N TYR A 65 -0.21 -7.65 -8.67
CA TYR A 65 1.03 -7.53 -7.92
C TYR A 65 1.23 -8.73 -6.98
N LEU A 66 0.21 -9.08 -6.19
CA LEU A 66 0.28 -10.23 -5.28
C LEU A 66 0.46 -11.53 -6.06
N LEU A 67 -0.21 -11.71 -7.20
CA LEU A 67 -0.04 -12.87 -8.07
C LEU A 67 1.41 -12.98 -8.58
N ALA A 68 2.02 -11.87 -9.01
CA ALA A 68 3.41 -11.85 -9.44
C ALA A 68 4.39 -12.21 -8.30
N ASP A 69 4.10 -11.82 -7.05
CA ASP A 69 4.89 -12.24 -5.87
C ASP A 69 4.81 -13.76 -5.62
N HIS A 70 3.67 -14.39 -5.91
CA HIS A 70 3.52 -15.85 -5.83
C HIS A 70 4.31 -16.56 -6.92
N ILE A 71 4.29 -16.04 -8.15
CA ILE A 71 5.10 -16.59 -9.25
C ILE A 71 6.59 -16.52 -8.92
N LEU A 72 7.04 -15.40 -8.36
CA LEU A 72 8.44 -15.25 -7.91
C LEU A 72 8.78 -16.21 -6.75
N TRP A 73 7.85 -16.43 -5.83
CA TRP A 73 8.02 -17.40 -4.74
C TRP A 73 8.12 -18.84 -5.24
N ILE A 74 7.23 -19.25 -6.16
CA ILE A 74 7.26 -20.57 -6.82
C ILE A 74 8.61 -20.77 -7.54
N GLY A 75 9.09 -19.74 -8.23
CA GLY A 75 10.41 -19.75 -8.86
C GLY A 75 11.56 -20.00 -7.87
N ARG A 76 11.52 -19.39 -6.68
CA ARG A 76 12.52 -19.60 -5.62
C ARG A 76 12.47 -20.98 -5.00
N THR A 77 11.30 -21.62 -4.95
CA THR A 77 11.16 -23.01 -4.48
C THR A 77 11.68 -24.05 -5.47
N GLY A 78 12.11 -23.63 -6.67
CA GLY A 78 12.66 -24.52 -7.70
C GLY A 78 11.60 -25.28 -8.50
N LEU A 79 10.30 -25.01 -8.26
CA LEU A 79 9.20 -25.65 -8.96
C LEU A 79 9.09 -25.23 -10.44
N CYS A 80 9.57 -24.04 -10.79
CA CYS A 80 9.56 -23.51 -12.16
C CYS A 80 10.79 -22.62 -12.40
N ALA A 81 11.37 -22.67 -13.60
CA ALA A 81 12.43 -21.75 -14.03
C ALA A 81 11.83 -20.37 -14.34
N VAL A 82 11.69 -19.54 -13.30
CA VAL A 82 11.11 -18.20 -13.39
C VAL A 82 12.23 -17.16 -13.42
N ASN A 83 12.20 -16.25 -14.39
CA ASN A 83 13.13 -15.12 -14.42
C ASN A 83 12.74 -14.09 -13.34
N GLY A 84 13.45 -14.13 -12.21
CA GLY A 84 13.13 -13.31 -11.05
C GLY A 84 13.23 -11.81 -11.30
N GLU A 85 14.13 -11.37 -12.19
CA GLU A 85 14.29 -9.96 -12.53
C GLU A 85 13.10 -9.43 -13.33
N LYS A 86 12.65 -10.18 -14.34
CA LYS A 86 11.46 -9.83 -15.15
C LYS A 86 10.21 -9.76 -14.28
N TRP A 87 9.95 -10.79 -13.48
CA TRP A 87 8.77 -10.84 -12.62
C TRP A 87 8.81 -9.83 -11.46
N GLY A 88 10.00 -9.53 -10.93
CA GLY A 88 10.18 -8.43 -9.98
C GLY A 88 9.83 -7.07 -10.58
N LYS A 89 10.30 -6.78 -11.81
CA LYS A 89 9.92 -5.57 -12.55
C LYS A 89 8.42 -5.50 -12.82
N VAL A 90 7.80 -6.60 -13.23
CA VAL A 90 6.34 -6.69 -13.47
C VAL A 90 5.55 -6.44 -12.18
N ALA A 91 5.96 -7.05 -11.06
CA ALA A 91 5.33 -6.81 -9.76
C ALA A 91 5.40 -5.32 -9.37
N ASN A 92 6.59 -4.71 -9.45
CA ASN A 92 6.75 -3.29 -9.12
C ASN A 92 5.92 -2.37 -10.03
N LYS A 93 5.75 -2.70 -11.31
CA LYS A 93 4.86 -1.96 -12.22
C LYS A 93 3.41 -2.02 -11.75
N TYR A 94 2.87 -3.21 -11.47
CA TYR A 94 1.48 -3.35 -11.01
C TYR A 94 1.25 -2.69 -9.66
N TRP A 95 2.24 -2.75 -8.77
CA TRP A 95 2.17 -2.06 -7.49
C TRP A 95 2.11 -0.53 -7.68
N MET A 96 2.94 0.02 -8.57
CA MET A 96 2.90 1.44 -8.93
C MET A 96 1.54 1.84 -9.51
N TYR A 97 0.98 1.04 -10.44
CA TYR A 97 -0.36 1.31 -10.99
C TYR A 97 -1.45 1.32 -9.91
N ALA A 98 -1.42 0.38 -8.96
CA ALA A 98 -2.38 0.37 -7.86
C ALA A 98 -2.28 1.65 -7.01
N LEU A 99 -1.07 2.08 -6.67
CA LEU A 99 -0.83 3.30 -5.90
C LEU A 99 -1.26 4.56 -6.65
N LEU A 100 -0.99 4.65 -7.95
CA LEU A 100 -1.44 5.78 -8.77
C LEU A 100 -2.96 5.87 -8.82
N MET A 101 -3.66 4.75 -9.00
CA MET A 101 -5.12 4.72 -9.01
C MET A 101 -5.72 5.10 -7.65
N ASN A 102 -5.09 4.68 -6.55
CA ASN A 102 -5.46 5.15 -5.22
C ASN A 102 -5.26 6.66 -5.09
N LEU A 103 -4.11 7.19 -5.50
CA LEU A 103 -3.83 8.62 -5.40
C LEU A 103 -4.82 9.47 -6.23
N VAL A 104 -5.20 8.99 -7.43
CA VAL A 104 -6.23 9.65 -8.26
C VAL A 104 -7.59 9.67 -7.54
N ARG A 105 -7.98 8.57 -6.89
CA ARG A 105 -9.20 8.53 -6.06
C ARG A 105 -9.11 9.53 -4.91
N ASP A 106 -8.00 9.54 -4.19
CA ASP A 106 -7.83 10.40 -3.00
C ASP A 106 -7.88 11.88 -3.39
N ILE A 107 -7.20 12.25 -4.48
CA ILE A 107 -7.25 13.60 -5.06
C ILE A 107 -8.69 13.95 -5.46
N TYR A 108 -9.42 13.05 -6.12
CA TYR A 108 -10.81 13.28 -6.51
C TYR A 108 -11.71 13.52 -5.30
N GLU A 109 -11.55 12.74 -4.22
CA GLU A 109 -12.30 12.91 -2.98
C GLU A 109 -11.97 14.23 -2.28
N ILE A 110 -10.69 14.59 -2.20
CA ILE A 110 -10.25 15.89 -1.66
C ILE A 110 -10.87 17.05 -2.45
N HIS A 111 -10.83 17.00 -3.78
CA HIS A 111 -11.45 18.04 -4.63
C HIS A 111 -12.96 18.12 -4.41
N ARG A 112 -13.65 16.97 -4.28
CA ARG A 112 -15.09 16.93 -4.00
C ARG A 112 -15.41 17.58 -2.66
N ILE A 113 -14.66 17.25 -1.61
CA ILE A 113 -14.83 17.81 -0.27
C ILE A 113 -14.58 19.32 -0.28
N LEU A 114 -13.51 19.77 -0.94
CA LEU A 114 -13.14 21.18 -1.03
C LEU A 114 -14.22 22.01 -1.75
N LYS A 115 -14.77 21.46 -2.85
CA LYS A 115 -15.89 22.06 -3.59
C LYS A 115 -17.16 22.15 -2.75
N LEU A 116 -17.49 21.10 -1.99
CA LEU A 116 -18.66 21.08 -1.11
C LEU A 116 -18.57 22.13 0.01
N ARG A 117 -17.37 22.42 0.51
CA ARG A 117 -17.13 23.42 1.56
C ARG A 117 -16.83 24.83 1.00
N GLN A 118 -16.95 25.03 -0.31
CA GLN A 118 -16.67 26.29 -1.01
C GLN A 118 -15.29 26.90 -0.67
N VAL A 119 -14.30 26.08 -0.33
CA VAL A 119 -12.95 26.57 -0.05
C VAL A 119 -12.27 26.79 -1.39
N SER A 120 -11.98 28.06 -1.72
CA SER A 120 -11.33 28.42 -2.97
C SER A 120 -9.81 28.43 -2.80
N LEU A 121 -9.06 28.12 -3.86
CA LEU A 121 -7.60 28.31 -3.87
C LEU A 121 -7.22 29.77 -3.56
N SER A 122 -8.08 30.74 -3.89
CA SER A 122 -7.88 32.15 -3.53
C SER A 122 -7.85 32.39 -2.02
N ASP A 123 -8.57 31.58 -1.23
CA ASP A 123 -8.59 31.72 0.23
C ASP A 123 -7.22 31.38 0.84
N PHE A 124 -6.46 30.48 0.20
CA PHE A 124 -5.09 30.14 0.63
C PHE A 124 -4.11 31.30 0.48
N PHE A 125 -4.33 32.19 -0.50
CA PHE A 125 -3.43 33.30 -0.80
C PHE A 125 -3.77 34.58 -0.05
N SER A 126 -5.02 34.75 0.43
CA SER A 126 -5.51 36.05 0.93
C SER A 126 -5.42 36.25 2.44
N ASP A 127 -5.56 35.19 3.26
CA ASP A 127 -5.26 35.25 4.70
C ASP A 127 -4.99 33.84 5.24
N GLY A 128 -3.72 33.55 5.53
CA GLY A 128 -3.25 32.19 5.80
C GLY A 128 -3.84 31.57 7.07
N CYS A 129 -4.32 32.36 8.03
CA CYS A 129 -4.78 31.85 9.33
C CYS A 129 -6.17 31.19 9.22
N ASP A 130 -7.13 31.85 8.58
CA ASP A 130 -8.51 31.35 8.48
C ASP A 130 -8.66 30.24 7.44
N ALA A 131 -7.91 30.32 6.33
CA ALA A 131 -7.82 29.22 5.37
C ALA A 131 -7.20 27.97 5.99
N ARG A 132 -6.13 28.11 6.80
CA ARG A 132 -5.53 26.99 7.53
C ARG A 132 -6.48 26.38 8.55
N LYS A 133 -7.27 27.18 9.28
CA LYS A 133 -8.29 26.65 10.21
C LYS A 133 -9.37 25.89 9.46
N LYS A 134 -9.93 26.45 8.38
CA LYS A 134 -10.94 25.79 7.55
C LYS A 134 -10.42 24.48 6.97
N LEU A 135 -9.18 24.46 6.48
CA LEU A 135 -8.52 23.27 5.98
C LEU A 135 -8.24 22.26 7.10
N ALA A 136 -7.80 22.71 8.27
CA ALA A 136 -7.55 21.85 9.42
C ALA A 136 -8.84 21.20 9.94
N THR A 137 -9.95 21.92 9.97
CA THR A 137 -11.26 21.35 10.30
C THR A 137 -11.69 20.36 9.23
N CYS A 138 -11.56 20.71 7.95
CA CYS A 138 -11.86 19.81 6.83
C CYS A 138 -11.02 18.52 6.87
N ALA A 139 -9.75 18.67 7.20
CA ALA A 139 -8.79 17.59 7.37
C ALA A 139 -9.06 16.74 8.61
N ARG A 140 -9.67 17.32 9.64
CA ARG A 140 -10.12 16.60 10.82
C ARG A 140 -11.40 15.81 10.52
N ASP A 141 -12.30 16.39 9.75
CA ASP A 141 -13.57 15.78 9.34
C ASP A 141 -13.36 14.62 8.35
N HIS A 142 -12.31 14.69 7.52
CA HIS A 142 -11.93 13.66 6.53
C HIS A 142 -10.46 13.24 6.69
N ARG A 143 -10.08 12.92 7.93
CA ARG A 143 -8.70 12.54 8.29
C ARG A 143 -8.27 11.24 7.60
N ASP A 144 -9.25 10.40 7.29
CA ASP A 144 -9.13 9.12 6.61
C ASP A 144 -8.57 9.27 5.18
N VAL A 145 -9.14 10.15 4.36
CA VAL A 145 -8.67 10.41 2.97
C VAL A 145 -7.27 11.02 2.96
N ILE A 146 -6.98 11.93 3.90
CA ILE A 146 -5.67 12.59 3.97
C ILE A 146 -4.59 11.61 4.37
N VAL A 147 -4.85 10.76 5.37
CA VAL A 147 -3.88 9.75 5.78
C VAL A 147 -3.63 8.74 4.65
N ASP A 148 -4.67 8.32 3.92
CA ASP A 148 -4.48 7.44 2.75
C ASP A 148 -3.66 8.15 1.65
N THR A 149 -3.93 9.43 1.39
CA THR A 149 -3.18 10.24 0.42
C THR A 149 -1.69 10.31 0.76
N VAL A 150 -1.37 10.67 2.01
CA VAL A 150 0.02 10.78 2.48
C VAL A 150 0.71 9.43 2.38
N LYS A 151 0.03 8.36 2.80
CA LYS A 151 0.55 7.00 2.72
C LYS A 151 0.83 6.59 1.28
N ASN A 152 -0.15 6.72 0.38
CA ASN A 152 -0.02 6.37 -1.03
C ASN A 152 1.10 7.20 -1.69
N ALA A 153 1.19 8.50 -1.40
CA ALA A 153 2.25 9.38 -1.92
C ALA A 153 3.65 8.95 -1.46
N CYS A 154 3.81 8.58 -0.18
CA CYS A 154 5.07 8.05 0.34
C CYS A 154 5.39 6.67 -0.26
N ASP A 155 4.39 5.81 -0.39
CA ASP A 155 4.56 4.46 -0.91
C ASP A 155 4.92 4.45 -2.41
N VAL A 156 4.48 5.45 -3.21
CA VAL A 156 4.83 5.58 -4.65
C VAL A 156 6.32 5.68 -4.88
N VAL A 157 7.07 6.27 -3.93
CA VAL A 157 8.53 6.41 -4.03
C VAL A 157 9.22 5.04 -4.14
N ILE A 158 8.67 4.02 -3.48
CA ILE A 158 9.29 2.69 -3.38
C ILE A 158 9.32 1.95 -4.73
N PRO A 159 8.18 1.68 -5.42
CA PRO A 159 8.22 1.03 -6.73
C PRO A 159 8.87 1.92 -7.79
N LEU A 160 8.79 3.24 -7.66
CA LEU A 160 9.38 4.18 -8.62
C LEU A 160 10.92 4.14 -8.59
N THR A 161 11.51 4.07 -7.39
CA THR A 161 12.95 3.80 -7.21
C THR A 161 13.32 2.39 -7.65
N ALA A 162 12.49 1.38 -7.33
CA ALA A 162 12.75 -0.01 -7.73
C ALA A 162 12.68 -0.23 -9.26
N LEU A 163 11.96 0.62 -9.99
CA LEU A 163 11.89 0.62 -11.46
C LEU A 163 13.02 1.44 -12.11
N GLY A 164 13.84 2.15 -11.32
CA GLY A 164 14.96 2.95 -11.80
C GLY A 164 14.57 4.34 -12.33
N PHE A 165 13.33 4.80 -12.09
CA PHE A 165 12.90 6.14 -12.52
C PHE A 165 13.42 7.25 -11.61
N LEU A 166 13.68 6.95 -10.32
CA LEU A 166 14.23 7.90 -9.36
C LEU A 166 15.45 7.32 -8.65
N ASN A 167 16.57 8.05 -8.68
CA ASN A 167 17.82 7.70 -7.98
C ASN A 167 17.77 8.15 -6.52
N PHE A 168 16.78 7.69 -5.76
CA PHE A 168 16.78 7.91 -4.32
C PHE A 168 17.73 6.95 -3.61
N SER A 169 18.44 7.46 -2.60
CA SER A 169 19.26 6.62 -1.74
C SER A 169 18.37 5.61 -1.00
N PRO A 170 18.86 4.38 -0.73
CA PRO A 170 18.11 3.41 0.08
C PRO A 170 17.66 3.95 1.44
N GLY A 171 18.42 4.88 2.02
CA GLY A 171 18.06 5.57 3.27
C GLY A 171 16.86 6.50 3.14
N SER A 172 16.76 7.26 2.04
CA SER A 172 15.61 8.14 1.76
C SER A 172 14.33 7.34 1.55
N VAL A 173 14.40 6.22 0.81
CA VAL A 173 13.26 5.31 0.61
C VAL A 173 12.83 4.69 1.94
N GLY A 174 13.80 4.30 2.78
CA GLY A 174 13.55 3.82 4.14
C GLY A 174 12.81 4.85 5.00
N LEU A 175 13.18 6.13 4.93
CA LEU A 175 12.51 7.21 5.67
C LEU A 175 11.05 7.38 5.21
N CYS A 176 10.80 7.39 3.90
CA CYS A 176 9.42 7.40 3.36
C CYS A 176 8.60 6.20 3.87
N GLY A 177 9.23 5.01 3.94
CA GLY A 177 8.61 3.82 4.52
C GLY A 177 8.30 3.95 6.02
N VAL A 178 9.16 4.61 6.80
CA VAL A 178 8.93 4.90 8.22
C VAL A 178 7.76 5.86 8.39
N VAL A 179 7.69 6.93 7.60
CA VAL A 179 6.58 7.90 7.62
C VAL A 179 5.25 7.22 7.28
N SER A 180 5.24 6.41 6.22
CA SER A 180 4.07 5.61 5.81
C SER A 180 3.64 4.63 6.90
N SER A 181 4.59 3.95 7.55
CA SER A 181 4.33 3.01 8.64
C SER A 181 3.76 3.70 9.89
N ALA A 182 4.30 4.87 10.24
CA ALA A 182 3.78 5.68 11.35
C ALA A 182 2.35 6.14 11.07
N ALA A 183 2.07 6.60 9.85
CA ALA A 183 0.71 6.97 9.42
C ALA A 183 -0.27 5.80 9.49
N ALA A 184 0.15 4.60 9.07
CA ALA A 184 -0.64 3.38 9.18
C ALA A 184 -0.86 2.92 10.64
N LEU A 185 0.11 3.15 11.52
CA LEU A 185 -0.04 2.86 12.95
C LEU A 185 -1.05 3.82 13.61
N LEU A 186 -1.03 5.10 13.22
CA LEU A 186 -1.96 6.11 13.73
C LEU A 186 -3.42 5.81 13.36
N THR A 187 -3.69 5.17 12.22
CA THR A 187 -5.05 4.75 11.83
C THR A 187 -5.51 3.46 12.53
N LEU A 188 -4.58 2.69 13.09
CA LEU A 188 -4.88 1.50 13.89
C LEU A 188 -5.18 1.83 15.35
N ILE A 189 -4.50 2.84 15.90
CA ILE A 189 -4.70 3.29 17.29
C ILE A 189 -6.01 4.06 17.44
N ASP A 190 -6.47 4.73 16.38
CA ASP A 190 -7.71 5.50 16.39
C ASP A 190 -8.71 4.95 15.34
N PRO A 191 -9.62 4.04 15.72
CA PRO A 191 -10.56 3.41 14.77
C PRO A 191 -11.59 4.38 14.17
N LEU A 192 -11.74 5.60 14.70
CA LEU A 192 -12.56 6.67 14.10
C LEU A 192 -11.93 7.29 12.84
N LEU A 193 -10.70 6.89 12.49
CA LEU A 193 -9.97 7.32 11.29
C LEU A 193 -10.03 6.34 10.13
N LYS A 194 -10.64 5.19 10.35
CA LYS A 194 -10.63 4.11 9.37
C LYS A 194 -11.69 4.44 8.31
N LEU A 195 -11.24 4.75 7.08
CA LEU A 195 -12.05 4.81 5.87
C LEU A 195 -12.90 3.53 5.79
N THR A 196 -14.16 3.63 6.20
CA THR A 196 -15.18 2.63 5.91
C THR A 196 -15.88 3.14 4.64
N PRO A 197 -15.92 2.34 3.56
CA PRO A 197 -16.73 2.71 2.41
C PRO A 197 -18.18 2.79 2.90
N SER A 198 -18.74 4.01 2.86
CA SER A 198 -20.19 4.22 2.89
C SER A 198 -20.77 3.93 1.51
#